data_AF-A0A178LDC1-F1
#
_entry.id   AF-A0A178LDC1-F1
#
_cell.length_a   1.000
_cell.length_b   1.000
_cell.length_c   1.000
_cell.angle_alpha   90.00
_cell.angle_beta   90.00
_cell.angle_gamma   90.00
#
_symmetry.space_group_name_H-M   'P 1'
#
loop_
_entity.id
_entity.type
_entity.pdbx_description
1 polymer ?
#
loop_
_entity_poly.entity_id
_entity_poly.type
_entity_poly.pdbx_seq_one_letter_code
_entity_poly.pdbx_strand_id
1 'polypeptide(L)' 'MAAQTPEAIYQQTCSVCHDGQIASAPRKGDTAAWAPRLAKGKDVLLENVLKGYSVMPPKGMCLSCTKDDLKGVIDWMAH' A
#
# COMPACT_ATOMS: atom_id res chain seq x y z
N MET A 1 -19.00 9.41 -2.60
CA MET A 1 -18.40 8.21 -3.20
C MET A 1 -17.98 7.29 -2.06
N ALA A 2 -18.32 6.01 -2.09
CA ALA A 2 -17.98 5.10 -1.00
C ALA A 2 -16.49 4.79 -1.02
N ALA A 3 -15.81 4.98 0.11
CA ALA A 3 -14.47 4.45 0.31
C ALA A 3 -14.52 2.92 0.11
N GLN A 4 -13.67 2.39 -0.74
CA GLN A 4 -13.58 0.94 -0.94
C GLN A 4 -12.88 0.33 0.28
N THR A 5 -13.22 -0.90 0.62
CA THR A 5 -12.54 -1.54 1.76
C THR A 5 -11.07 -1.77 1.42
N PRO A 6 -10.15 -1.54 2.38
CA PRO A 6 -8.72 -1.80 2.19
C PRO A 6 -8.43 -3.20 1.66
N GLU A 7 -9.18 -4.19 2.15
CA GLU A 7 -9.12 -5.58 1.69
C GLU A 7 -9.45 -5.74 0.22
N ALA A 8 -10.53 -5.12 -0.25
CA ALA A 8 -10.95 -5.26 -1.64
C ALA A 8 -9.88 -4.68 -2.59
N ILE A 9 -9.35 -3.51 -2.27
CA ILE A 9 -8.29 -2.88 -3.06
C ILE A 9 -7.03 -3.73 -3.04
N TYR A 10 -6.63 -4.21 -1.85
CA TYR A 10 -5.46 -5.07 -1.72
C TYR A 10 -5.60 -6.32 -2.59
N GLN A 11 -6.72 -7.01 -2.50
CA GLN A 11 -6.96 -8.24 -3.29
C GLN A 11 -7.01 -7.97 -4.79
N GLN A 12 -7.54 -6.82 -5.21
CA GLN A 12 -7.68 -6.45 -6.62
C GLN A 12 -6.35 -6.09 -7.28
N THR A 13 -5.47 -5.34 -6.60
CA THR A 13 -4.26 -4.81 -7.25
C THR A 13 -2.98 -4.98 -6.43
N CYS A 14 -3.03 -4.83 -5.10
CA CYS A 14 -1.81 -4.77 -4.28
C CYS A 14 -1.22 -6.16 -3.99
N SER A 15 -2.06 -7.19 -3.88
CA SER A 15 -1.69 -8.58 -3.56
C SER A 15 -0.65 -9.14 -4.52
N VAL A 16 -0.75 -8.80 -5.81
CA VAL A 16 0.17 -9.24 -6.87
C VAL A 16 1.64 -9.04 -6.48
N CYS A 17 1.96 -7.89 -5.89
CA CYS A 17 3.32 -7.53 -5.50
C CYS A 17 3.59 -7.76 -4.01
N HIS A 18 2.58 -7.58 -3.16
CA HIS A 18 2.73 -7.54 -1.70
C HIS A 18 2.39 -8.84 -0.96
N ASP A 19 2.04 -9.92 -1.67
CA ASP A 19 1.91 -11.25 -1.03
C ASP A 19 3.24 -11.90 -0.66
N GLY A 20 4.37 -11.29 -1.06
CA GLY A 20 5.73 -11.77 -0.74
C GLY A 20 6.50 -12.37 -1.89
N GLN A 21 5.99 -12.26 -3.11
CA GLN A 21 6.72 -12.64 -4.31
C GLN A 21 7.90 -11.69 -4.58
N ILE A 22 7.80 -10.44 -4.10
CA ILE A 22 8.81 -9.40 -4.30
C ILE A 22 9.46 -9.08 -2.96
N ALA A 23 10.73 -9.45 -2.79
CA ALA A 23 11.47 -9.24 -1.54
C ALA A 23 11.63 -7.76 -1.13
N SER A 24 11.59 -6.84 -2.10
CA SER A 24 11.63 -5.39 -1.83
C SER A 24 10.27 -4.80 -1.45
N ALA A 25 9.17 -5.49 -1.76
CA ALA A 25 7.83 -5.06 -1.43
C ALA A 25 7.47 -5.52 0.01
N PRO A 26 6.96 -4.62 0.87
CA PRO A 26 6.53 -5.00 2.21
C PRO A 26 5.33 -5.94 2.14
N ARG A 27 5.40 -7.08 2.83
CA ARG A 27 4.28 -8.01 2.91
C ARG A 27 3.22 -7.51 3.87
N LYS A 28 1.96 -7.86 3.64
CA LYS A 28 0.89 -7.62 4.60
C LYS A 28 1.22 -8.31 5.94
N GLY A 29 1.11 -7.59 7.06
CA GLY A 29 1.38 -8.11 8.41
C GLY A 29 2.88 -8.29 8.74
N ASP A 30 3.79 -7.98 7.83
CA ASP A 30 5.23 -8.06 8.10
C ASP A 30 5.69 -6.84 8.90
N THR A 31 5.56 -6.94 10.23
CA THR A 31 5.89 -5.85 11.15
C THR A 31 7.36 -5.42 11.02
N ALA A 32 8.27 -6.34 10.68
CA ALA A 32 9.68 -6.03 10.51
C ALA A 32 9.92 -5.18 9.26
N ALA A 33 9.22 -5.46 8.17
CA ALA A 33 9.24 -4.63 6.97
C ALA A 33 8.51 -3.29 7.19
N TRP A 34 7.38 -3.29 7.91
CA TRP A 34 6.56 -2.09 8.13
C TRP A 34 7.13 -1.13 9.16
N ALA A 35 7.81 -1.58 10.21
CA ALA A 35 8.38 -0.72 11.26
C ALA A 35 9.24 0.45 10.71
N PRO A 36 10.28 0.22 9.89
CA PRO A 36 11.08 1.33 9.33
C PRO A 36 10.32 2.18 8.31
N ARG A 37 9.23 1.67 7.73
CA ARG A 37 8.38 2.40 6.78
C ARG A 37 7.42 3.33 7.53
N LEU A 38 6.77 2.83 8.57
CA LEU A 38 5.90 3.60 9.46
C LEU A 38 6.70 4.69 10.20
N ALA A 39 7.96 4.43 10.55
CA ALA A 39 8.85 5.42 11.15
C ALA A 39 9.11 6.64 10.23
N LYS A 40 8.99 6.50 8.90
CA LYS A 40 9.08 7.63 7.96
C LYS A 40 7.80 8.49 7.94
N GLY A 41 6.70 8.00 8.50
CA GLY A 41 5.40 8.65 8.52
C GLY A 41 4.48 8.19 7.38
N LYS A 42 3.19 8.05 7.71
CA LYS A 42 2.16 7.57 6.78
C LYS A 42 1.95 8.47 5.57
N ASP A 43 2.13 9.79 5.71
CA ASP A 43 1.96 10.72 4.59
C ASP A 43 3.06 10.54 3.53
N VAL A 44 4.29 10.22 3.94
CA VAL A 44 5.38 9.90 3.01
C VAL A 44 5.08 8.60 2.26
N LEU A 45 4.54 7.59 2.97
CA LEU A 45 4.12 6.34 2.35
C LEU A 45 2.99 6.59 1.33
N LEU A 46 1.98 7.37 1.69
CA LEU A 46 0.91 7.73 0.78
C LEU A 46 1.45 8.47 -0.45
N GLU A 47 2.35 9.43 -0.27
CA GLU A 47 2.93 10.17 -1.40
C GLU A 47 3.70 9.24 -2.34
N ASN A 48 4.51 8.33 -1.80
CA ASN A 48 5.19 7.30 -2.58
C ASN A 48 4.19 6.40 -3.33
N VAL A 49 3.07 6.05 -2.70
CA VAL A 49 2.01 5.30 -3.38
C VAL A 49 1.37 6.09 -4.51
N LEU A 50 1.08 7.36 -4.29
CA LEU A 50 0.47 8.22 -5.30
C LEU A 50 1.38 8.49 -6.49
N LYS A 51 2.66 8.79 -6.25
CA LYS A 51 3.66 9.10 -7.28
C LYS A 51 4.23 7.85 -7.95
N GLY A 52 4.16 6.70 -7.28
CA GLY A 52 4.92 5.51 -7.62
C GLY A 52 6.30 5.55 -6.96
N TYR A 53 6.81 4.39 -6.57
CA TYR A 53 8.07 4.27 -5.84
C TYR A 53 8.84 3.05 -6.28
N SER A 54 10.03 3.27 -6.86
CA SER A 54 10.90 2.20 -7.38
C SER A 54 10.13 1.31 -8.38
N VAL A 55 9.93 0.04 -8.07
CA VAL A 55 9.18 -0.93 -8.89
C VAL A 55 7.66 -0.80 -8.77
N MET A 56 7.16 0.00 -7.81
CA MET A 56 5.73 0.16 -7.59
C MET A 56 5.16 1.28 -8.47
N PRO A 57 4.16 0.97 -9.33
CA PRO A 57 3.57 1.97 -10.21
C PRO A 57 2.76 3.01 -9.43
N PRO A 58 2.52 4.20 -10.03
CA PRO A 58 1.68 5.23 -9.45
C PRO A 58 0.29 4.70 -9.07
N LYS A 59 -0.20 5.12 -7.90
CA LYS A 59 -1.46 4.69 -7.25
C LYS A 59 -1.59 3.18 -6.99
N GLY A 60 -0.49 2.40 -7.03
CA GLY A 60 -0.55 0.95 -6.80
C GLY A 60 -1.49 0.22 -7.79
N MET A 61 -1.52 0.69 -9.04
CA MET A 61 -2.43 0.25 -10.12
C MET A 61 -3.92 0.48 -9.85
N CYS A 62 -4.30 1.11 -8.74
CA CYS A 62 -5.68 1.47 -8.47
C CYS A 62 -5.97 2.90 -8.96
N LEU A 63 -6.36 3.03 -10.23
CA LEU A 63 -6.67 4.33 -10.83
C LEU A 63 -7.94 4.98 -10.25
N SER A 64 -8.86 4.16 -9.75
CA SER A 64 -10.12 4.59 -9.11
C SER A 64 -10.00 4.90 -7.62
N CYS A 65 -8.88 4.55 -6.97
CA CYS A 65 -8.72 4.77 -5.54
C CYS A 65 -8.49 6.25 -5.22
N THR A 66 -9.11 6.70 -4.14
CA THR A 66 -8.84 8.01 -3.53
C THR A 66 -7.62 7.95 -2.61
N LYS A 67 -7.16 9.11 -2.13
CA LYS A 67 -6.05 9.16 -1.16
C LYS A 67 -6.40 8.47 0.16
N ASP A 68 -7.66 8.55 0.57
CA ASP A 68 -8.15 7.95 1.82
C ASP A 68 -8.24 6.42 1.70
N ASP A 69 -8.66 5.92 0.54
CA ASP A 69 -8.63 4.49 0.22
C ASP A 69 -7.20 3.93 0.34
N LEU A 70 -6.23 4.61 -0.28
CA LEU A 70 -4.83 4.21 -0.25
C LEU A 70 -4.23 4.30 1.16
N LYS A 71 -4.59 5.33 1.94
CA LYS A 71 -4.22 5.41 3.36
C LYS A 71 -4.76 4.22 4.15
N GLY A 72 -6.03 3.87 3.94
CA GLY A 72 -6.66 2.70 4.57
C GLY A 72 -5.95 1.40 4.21
N VAL A 73 -5.55 1.22 2.95
CA VAL A 73 -4.77 0.05 2.49
C VAL A 73 -3.40 -0.01 3.16
N ILE A 74 -2.66 1.10 3.22
CA ILE A 74 -1.35 1.16 3.88
C ILE A 74 -1.49 0.74 5.35
N ASP A 75 -2.47 1.28 6.06
CA ASP A 75 -2.72 0.95 7.46
C ASP A 75 -3.12 -0.51 7.63
N TRP A 76 -4.01 -1.02 6.78
CA TRP A 76 -4.45 -2.41 6.84
C TRP A 76 -3.33 -3.40 6.48
N MET A 77 -2.38 -3.02 5.62
CA MET A 77 -1.23 -3.87 5.31
C MET A 77 -0.17 -3.87 6.41
N ALA A 78 -0.06 -2.76 7.14
CA ALA A 78 0.89 -2.62 8.22
C ALA A 78 0.48 -3.34 9.51
N HIS A 79 -0.79 -3.76 9.61
CA HIS A 79 -1.37 -4.55 10.70
C HIS A 79 -1.65 -5.99 10.24
#